data_AF-A0A0Q6RZG0-F1
#
_entry.id   AF-A0A0Q6RZG0-F1
#
_cell.length_a   1.000
_cell.length_b   1.000
_cell.length_c   1.000
_cell.angle_alpha   90.00
_cell.angle_beta   90.00
_cell.angle_gamma   90.00
#
_symmetry.space_group_name_H-M   'P 1'
#
loop_
_entity.id
_entity.type
_entity.pdbx_description
1 polymer ?
#
loop_
_entity_poly.entity_id
_entity_poly.type
_entity_poly.pdbx_seq_one_letter_code
_entity_poly.pdbx_strand_id
1 'polypeptide(L)'
;MNLQKYLVITVLLCTVAASGASASQLVYRATNPSFGGDPLNGNWLLSQASAQGEGASSSPGFSIDFPDFGDVDQPTPDPDELPDNGNAPN
;
A
#
# COMPACT_ATOMS: atom_id res chain seq x y z
N MET A 1 6.81 14.12 -57.18
CA MET A 1 5.40 14.31 -56.76
C MET A 1 4.86 13.23 -55.82
N ASN A 2 5.33 11.98 -55.88
CA ASN A 2 4.78 10.88 -55.05
C ASN A 2 5.26 10.92 -53.58
N LEU A 3 6.51 11.30 -53.31
CA LEU A 3 7.07 11.36 -51.95
C LEU A 3 6.36 12.37 -51.04
N GLN A 4 6.01 13.55 -51.58
CA GLN A 4 5.26 14.57 -50.85
C GLN A 4 3.85 14.08 -50.43
N LYS A 5 3.19 13.28 -51.28
CA LYS A 5 1.87 12.69 -50.94
C LYS A 5 1.95 11.75 -49.74
N TYR A 6 2.96 10.88 -49.69
CA TYR A 6 3.13 9.96 -48.56
C TYR A 6 3.44 10.70 -47.26
N LEU A 7 4.25 11.77 -47.33
CA LEU A 7 4.56 12.60 -46.16
C LEU A 7 3.28 13.25 -45.60
N VAL A 8 2.42 13.80 -46.46
CA VAL A 8 1.12 14.38 -46.06
C VAL A 8 0.19 13.32 -45.45
N ILE A 9 0.14 12.11 -46.02
CA ILE A 9 -0.68 11.01 -45.48
C ILE A 9 -0.20 10.59 -44.10
N THR A 10 1.11 10.44 -43.89
CA THR A 10 1.67 10.06 -42.58
C THR A 10 1.39 11.11 -41.52
N VAL A 11 1.56 12.39 -41.85
CA VAL A 11 1.26 13.49 -40.92
C VAL A 11 -0.22 13.49 -40.55
N LEU A 12 -1.11 13.36 -41.53
CA LEU A 12 -2.55 13.29 -41.30
C LEU A 12 -2.93 12.13 -40.38
N LEU A 13 -2.35 10.94 -40.62
CA LEU A 13 -2.59 9.74 -39.83
C LEU A 13 -2.15 9.92 -38.37
N CYS A 14 -0.97 10.51 -38.14
CA CYS A 14 -0.46 10.80 -36.80
C CYS A 14 -1.35 11.80 -36.03
N THR A 15 -1.83 12.85 -36.69
CA THR A 15 -2.75 13.82 -36.05
C THR A 15 -4.08 13.18 -35.64
N VAL A 16 -4.65 12.32 -36.49
CA VAL A 16 -5.92 11.64 -36.17
C VAL A 16 -5.73 10.66 -35.00
N ALA A 17 -4.61 9.94 -34.97
CA ALA A 17 -4.28 9.00 -33.89
C ALA A 17 -4.07 9.69 -32.52
N ALA A 18 -3.60 10.95 -32.50
CA ALA A 18 -3.34 11.71 -31.28
C ALA A 18 -4.60 12.34 -30.65
N SER A 19 -5.72 12.41 -31.36
CA SER A 19 -6.93 13.16 -30.96
C SER A 19 -7.67 12.62 -29.72
N GLY A 20 -7.29 11.45 -29.20
CA GLY A 20 -8.11 10.66 -28.26
C GLY A 20 -7.55 10.49 -26.85
N ALA A 21 -6.46 11.18 -26.47
CA ALA A 21 -5.87 11.01 -25.13
C ALA A 21 -6.74 11.65 -24.03
N SER A 22 -7.71 10.89 -23.53
CA SER A 22 -8.54 11.28 -22.39
C SER A 22 -7.81 10.95 -21.09
N ALA A 23 -7.43 11.97 -20.32
CA ALA A 23 -6.88 11.81 -18.98
C ALA A 23 -7.98 12.02 -17.94
N SER A 24 -8.04 11.13 -16.95
CA SER A 24 -8.86 11.38 -15.75
C SER A 24 -8.09 12.28 -14.78
N GLN A 25 -8.82 13.03 -13.95
CA GLN A 25 -8.21 13.82 -12.89
C GLN A 25 -7.59 12.89 -11.84
N LEU A 26 -6.30 13.07 -11.56
CA LEU A 26 -5.68 12.49 -10.37
C LEU A 26 -5.90 13.43 -9.19
N VAL A 27 -6.87 13.11 -8.33
CA VAL A 27 -7.12 13.86 -7.10
C VAL A 27 -6.21 13.34 -6.00
N TYR A 28 -5.35 14.19 -5.45
CA TYR A 28 -4.60 13.84 -4.25
C TYR A 28 -5.52 13.84 -3.04
N ARG A 29 -5.50 12.74 -2.30
CA ARG A 29 -6.10 12.63 -0.98
C ARG A 29 -5.09 11.98 -0.04
N ALA A 30 -4.84 12.62 1.09
CA ALA A 30 -3.97 12.05 2.10
C ALA A 30 -4.54 10.70 2.58
N THR A 31 -3.69 9.71 2.80
CA THR A 31 -4.13 8.42 3.38
C THR A 31 -4.46 8.58 4.86
N ASN A 32 -3.73 9.46 5.56
CA ASN A 32 -3.91 9.72 6.99
C ASN A 32 -5.15 10.61 7.23
N PRO A 33 -6.12 10.17 8.06
CA PRO A 33 -7.32 10.95 8.39
C PRO A 33 -7.03 12.37 8.90
N SER A 34 -5.93 12.56 9.61
CA SER A 34 -5.54 13.85 10.21
C SER A 34 -5.32 14.96 9.19
N PHE A 35 -5.07 14.59 7.93
CA PHE A 35 -4.88 15.52 6.81
C PHE A 35 -6.07 15.51 5.83
N GLY A 36 -7.25 15.08 6.26
CA GLY A 36 -8.45 15.00 5.41
C GLY A 36 -8.58 13.70 4.60
N GLY A 37 -7.88 12.66 5.03
CA GLY A 37 -7.92 11.32 4.46
C GLY A 37 -9.15 10.50 4.84
N ASP A 38 -9.08 9.19 4.63
CA ASP A 38 -10.18 8.29 4.97
C ASP A 38 -10.28 8.05 6.47
N PRO A 39 -11.38 8.43 7.15
CA PRO A 39 -11.51 8.15 8.58
C PRO A 39 -11.47 6.64 8.87
N LEU A 40 -11.84 5.77 7.92
CA LEU A 40 -11.78 4.33 8.11
C LEU A 40 -10.35 3.79 8.25
N ASN A 41 -9.36 4.51 7.72
CA ASN A 41 -7.94 4.11 7.80
C ASN A 41 -7.30 4.39 9.16
N GLY A 42 -7.96 5.14 10.05
CA GLY A 42 -7.36 5.59 11.32
C GLY A 42 -6.92 4.44 12.22
N ASN A 43 -7.80 3.47 12.47
CA ASN A 43 -7.51 2.34 13.35
C ASN A 43 -6.38 1.45 12.80
N TRP A 44 -6.37 1.22 11.48
CA TRP A 44 -5.33 0.42 10.84
C TRP A 44 -3.95 1.11 10.89
N LEU A 45 -3.89 2.40 10.58
CA LEU A 45 -2.65 3.17 10.64
C LEU A 45 -2.07 3.24 12.06
N LEU A 46 -2.93 3.36 13.08
CA LEU A 46 -2.51 3.39 14.48
C LEU A 46 -1.99 2.02 14.96
N SER A 47 -2.66 0.94 14.58
CA SER A 47 -2.22 -0.43 14.88
C SER A 47 -0.84 -0.70 14.26
N GLN A 48 -0.64 -0.34 12.99
CA GLN A 48 0.66 -0.47 12.33
C GLN A 48 1.76 0.37 13.02
N ALA A 49 1.44 1.60 13.42
CA ALA A 49 2.40 2.45 14.13
C ALA A 49 2.80 1.85 15.49
N SER A 50 1.86 1.21 16.20
CA SER A 50 2.12 0.58 17.49
C SER A 50 2.91 -0.73 17.37
N ALA A 51 2.80 -1.44 16.25
CA ALA A 51 3.51 -2.69 16.00
C ALA A 51 4.95 -2.51 15.51
N GLN A 52 5.24 -1.42 14.79
CA GLN A 52 6.53 -1.24 14.09
C GLN A 52 7.28 0.06 14.44
N GLY A 53 6.64 1.01 15.14
CA GLY A 53 7.27 2.27 15.51
C GLY A 53 8.41 2.09 16.52
N GLU A 54 9.26 3.10 16.68
CA GLU A 54 10.32 3.08 17.72
C GLU A 54 9.76 2.87 19.14
N GLY A 55 8.50 3.26 19.35
CA GLY A 55 7.75 2.98 20.57
C GLY A 55 7.16 1.58 20.66
N ALA A 56 7.22 0.73 19.63
CA ALA A 56 6.71 -0.64 19.66
C ALA A 56 7.45 -1.50 20.69
N SER A 57 8.76 -1.31 20.81
CA SER A 57 9.60 -1.97 21.82
C SER A 57 9.40 -1.42 23.24
N SER A 58 8.78 -0.23 23.38
CA SER A 58 8.43 0.42 24.65
C SER A 58 6.92 0.51 24.87
N SER A 59 6.12 -0.12 24.02
CA SER A 59 4.67 -0.13 24.13
C SER A 59 4.33 -1.00 25.34
N PRO A 60 3.67 -0.48 26.39
CA PRO A 60 3.01 -1.35 27.35
C PRO A 60 2.09 -2.21 26.51
N GLY A 61 2.44 -3.50 26.36
CA GLY A 61 1.80 -4.39 25.41
C GLY A 61 0.30 -4.20 25.48
N PHE A 62 -0.32 -3.82 24.37
CA PHE A 62 -1.76 -3.81 24.26
C PHE A 62 -2.20 -5.28 24.26
N SER A 63 -2.27 -5.88 25.46
CA SER A 63 -2.93 -7.15 25.67
C SER A 63 -4.42 -6.83 25.65
N ILE A 64 -5.08 -7.17 24.54
CA ILE A 64 -6.50 -7.46 24.60
C ILE A 64 -6.59 -8.64 25.59
N ASP A 65 -7.07 -8.36 26.80
CA ASP A 65 -7.36 -9.35 27.81
C ASP A 65 -8.55 -10.18 27.29
N PHE A 66 -8.24 -11.17 26.44
CA PHE A 66 -9.22 -12.12 25.96
C PHE A 66 -9.68 -12.92 27.18
N PRO A 67 -10.98 -12.96 27.50
CA PRO A 67 -11.47 -13.79 28.59
C PRO A 67 -11.01 -15.23 28.36
N ASP A 68 -10.43 -15.83 29.39
CA ASP A 68 -10.00 -17.23 29.42
C ASP A 68 -11.23 -18.14 29.25
N PHE A 69 -11.52 -18.49 28.00
CA PHE A 69 -12.47 -19.54 27.64
C PHE A 69 -11.78 -20.88 27.88
N GLY A 70 -11.71 -21.27 29.16
CA GLY A 70 -11.06 -22.50 29.60
C GLY A 70 -11.38 -23.72 28.72
N ASP A 71 -10.38 -24.61 28.65
CA ASP A 71 -10.36 -25.94 28.01
C ASP A 71 -9.83 -26.04 26.57
N VAL A 72 -8.96 -25.14 26.13
CA VAL A 72 -8.01 -25.46 25.04
C VAL A 72 -6.57 -25.32 25.53
N ASP A 73 -5.81 -26.42 25.49
CA ASP A 73 -4.37 -26.38 25.77
C ASP A 73 -3.72 -25.41 24.79
N GLN A 74 -3.20 -24.28 25.29
CA GLN A 74 -2.42 -23.37 24.47
C GLN A 74 -1.10 -24.09 24.15
N PRO A 75 -0.80 -24.41 22.88
CA PRO A 75 0.48 -25.01 22.54
C PRO A 75 1.58 -24.05 23.02
N THR A 76 2.50 -24.57 23.84
CA THR A 76 3.70 -23.84 24.24
C THR A 76 4.35 -23.31 22.96
N PRO A 77 4.58 -21.99 22.83
CA PRO A 77 5.28 -21.47 21.68
C PRO A 77 6.66 -22.13 21.64
N ASP A 78 6.90 -22.97 20.64
CA ASP A 78 8.22 -23.53 20.40
C ASP A 78 9.10 -22.36 19.92
N PRO A 79 10.19 -21.98 20.62
CA PRO A 79 11.06 -20.88 20.21
C PRO A 79 11.90 -21.19 18.97
N ASP A 80 11.67 -22.32 18.30
CA ASP A 80 12.45 -22.75 17.15
C ASP A 80 12.01 -22.03 15.87
N GLU A 81 12.76 -20.96 15.61
CA GLU A 81 13.06 -20.29 14.34
C GLU A 81 11.92 -19.54 13.63
N LEU A 82 11.99 -18.20 13.72
CA LEU A 82 11.38 -17.31 12.73
C LEU A 82 11.83 -17.77 11.33
N PRO A 83 10.92 -17.98 10.36
CA PRO A 83 11.34 -18.32 9.01
C PRO A 83 12.23 -17.22 8.44
N ASP A 84 13.47 -17.58 8.09
CA ASP A 84 14.42 -16.69 7.40
C ASP A 84 13.78 -16.20 6.09
N ASN A 85 13.41 -14.93 6.07
CA ASN A 85 12.80 -14.29 4.90
C ASN A 85 13.84 -13.77 3.90
N GLY A 86 15.10 -14.22 3.99
CA GLY A 86 16.14 -14.05 2.99
C GLY A 86 16.52 -12.60 2.70
N ASN A 87 16.13 -11.64 3.56
CA ASN A 87 16.27 -10.22 3.28
C ASN A 87 16.94 -9.45 4.43
N ALA A 88 17.85 -10.10 5.18
CA ALA A 88 18.79 -9.40 6.04
C ALA A 88 19.93 -8.81 5.19
N PRO A 89 20.07 -7.47 5.08
CA PRO A 89 21.30 -6.89 4.57
C PRO A 89 22.42 -7.06 5.61
N ASN A 90 23.63 -7.35 5.11
CA ASN A 90 24.92 -7.27 5.82
C ASN A 90 25.06 -5.94 6.56
#